data_AF-A0A3P6T070-F1
#
_entry.id   AF-A0A3P6T070-F1
#
_cell.length_a   1.000
_cell.length_b   1.000
_cell.length_c   1.000
_cell.angle_alpha   90.00
_cell.angle_beta   90.00
_cell.angle_gamma   90.00
#
_symmetry.space_group_name_H-M   'P 1'
#
loop_
_entity.id
_entity.type
_entity.pdbx_description
1 polymer ?
#
loop_
_entity_poly.entity_id
_entity_poly.type
_entity_poly.pdbx_seq_one_letter_code
_entity_poly.pdbx_strand_id
1 'polypeptide(L)'
;MGNLLVDLAASSGTLIMEGDPAPKPNFFIELCELVHQKVPTHALDVTESPDREKMYWRELYRWVEIEEMYDHVIGEFSPPEITRLDYRAIRKFQAQLKQKVIRLSTRSVSLIQIF
;
A
#
# COMPACT_ATOMS: atom_id res chain seq x y z
N MET A 1 5.08 52.30 -10.54
CA MET A 1 5.59 52.04 -11.90
C MET A 1 6.82 51.18 -11.74
N GLY A 2 6.71 49.86 -11.95
CA GLY A 2 7.19 49.16 -13.16
C GLY A 2 8.67 48.80 -12.96
N ASN A 3 9.12 47.54 -12.98
CA ASN A 3 8.82 46.51 -13.96
C ASN A 3 8.98 45.10 -13.42
N LEU A 4 8.12 44.23 -13.95
CA LEU A 4 8.28 42.79 -14.09
C LEU A 4 9.32 42.49 -15.19
N LEU A 5 10.11 41.43 -15.01
CA LEU A 5 10.67 40.47 -16.01
C LEU A 5 11.92 39.85 -15.37
N VAL A 6 11.79 38.66 -14.76
CA VAL A 6 12.16 37.35 -15.35
C VAL A 6 13.54 37.39 -15.99
N ASP A 7 14.52 36.76 -15.33
CA ASP A 7 15.59 36.07 -16.05
C ASP A 7 15.99 34.78 -15.34
N LEU A 8 15.89 33.73 -16.12
CA LEU A 8 16.20 32.34 -15.86
C LEU A 8 17.69 32.15 -16.16
N ALA A 9 18.51 31.83 -15.17
CA ALA A 9 19.82 31.25 -15.45
C ALA A 9 20.26 30.33 -14.30
N ALA A 10 20.23 29.04 -14.62
CA ALA A 10 20.81 27.99 -13.81
C ALA A 10 22.34 28.19 -13.68
N SER A 11 22.84 28.22 -12.45
CA SER A 11 24.18 27.70 -12.15
C SER A 11 24.29 27.27 -10.69
N SER A 12 24.44 25.97 -10.50
CA SER A 12 25.16 25.28 -9.42
C SER A 12 25.41 26.06 -8.12
N GLY A 13 24.53 25.84 -7.16
CA GLY A 13 24.76 26.19 -5.76
C GLY A 13 23.64 25.59 -4.93
N THR A 14 23.85 24.40 -4.38
CA THR A 14 22.93 23.78 -3.41
C THR A 14 22.90 24.66 -2.17
N LEU A 15 21.96 25.59 -2.10
CA LEU A 15 21.54 26.22 -0.85
C LEU A 15 20.74 25.16 -0.10
N ILE A 16 21.39 24.45 0.82
CA ILE A 16 20.67 23.62 1.80
C ILE A 16 19.95 24.60 2.72
N MET A 17 18.67 24.86 2.45
CA MET A 17 17.80 25.51 3.42
C MET A 17 17.61 24.54 4.58
N GLU A 18 18.13 24.91 5.76
CA GLU A 18 17.79 24.29 7.03
C GLU A 18 16.26 24.40 7.21
N GLY A 19 15.55 23.28 7.08
CA GLY A 19 14.09 23.23 7.21
C GLY A 19 13.37 22.28 6.27
N ASP A 20 14.08 21.60 5.35
CA ASP A 20 13.42 20.61 4.49
C ASP A 20 12.94 19.42 5.35
N PRO A 21 11.63 19.16 5.47
CA PRO A 21 11.14 18.03 6.23
C PRO A 21 11.71 16.77 5.60
N ALA A 22 12.20 15.84 6.44
CA ALA A 22 12.64 14.53 5.95
C ALA A 22 11.59 13.98 4.96
N PRO A 23 12.01 13.48 3.79
CA PRO A 23 11.07 13.06 2.75
C PRO A 23 10.09 12.07 3.36
N LYS A 24 8.80 12.39 3.28
CA LYS A 24 7.74 11.52 3.81
C LYS A 24 7.90 10.16 3.14
N PRO A 25 8.10 9.07 3.89
CA PRO A 25 8.21 7.76 3.30
C PRO A 25 6.89 7.44 2.59
N ASN A 26 6.97 7.21 1.27
CA ASN A 26 5.84 6.82 0.46
C ASN A 26 5.67 5.30 0.59
N PHE A 27 4.78 4.87 1.49
CA PHE A 27 4.45 3.47 1.66
C PHE A 27 3.27 3.10 0.78
N PHE A 28 3.46 2.03 0.02
CA PHE A 28 2.38 1.28 -0.58
C PHE A 28 2.10 0.07 0.30
N ILE A 29 0.84 -0.09 0.73
CA ILE A 29 0.40 -1.18 1.60
C ILE A 29 -0.74 -1.90 0.88
N GLU A 30 -0.69 -3.23 0.83
CA GLU A 30 -1.77 -4.09 0.35
C GLU A 30 -2.22 -5.03 1.46
N LEU A 31 -3.53 -5.23 1.58
CA LEU A 31 -4.13 -6.25 2.42
C LEU A 31 -4.70 -7.34 1.54
N CYS A 32 -4.16 -8.55 1.67
CA CYS A 32 -4.60 -9.72 0.92
C CYS A 32 -5.17 -10.80 1.85
N GLU A 33 -6.12 -11.56 1.33
CA GLU A 33 -6.68 -12.76 1.95
C GLU A 33 -6.30 -13.99 1.13
N LEU A 34 -5.93 -15.08 1.82
CA LEU A 34 -5.72 -16.36 1.16
C LEU A 34 -7.08 -17.06 0.96
N VAL A 35 -7.48 -17.28 -0.29
CA VAL A 35 -8.77 -17.89 -0.63
C VAL A 35 -8.61 -19.16 -1.45
N HIS A 36 -9.58 -20.06 -1.36
CA HIS A 36 -9.69 -21.26 -2.21
C HIS A 36 -10.88 -21.11 -3.17
N GLN A 37 -10.65 -20.58 -4.37
CA GLN A 37 -11.71 -20.26 -5.33
C GLN A 37 -11.20 -20.42 -6.78
N LYS A 38 -12.10 -20.34 -7.76
CA LYS A 38 -11.73 -20.19 -9.16
C LYS A 38 -10.94 -18.88 -9.34
N VAL A 39 -9.80 -18.98 -10.02
CA VAL A 39 -8.91 -17.82 -10.17
C VAL A 39 -9.40 -16.92 -11.29
N PRO A 40 -9.44 -15.60 -11.08
CA PRO A 40 -9.82 -14.67 -12.13
C PRO A 40 -8.94 -14.84 -13.37
N THR A 41 -9.53 -14.75 -14.55
CA THR A 41 -8.82 -14.99 -15.82
C THR A 41 -7.60 -14.10 -15.99
N HIS A 42 -7.64 -12.86 -15.50
CA HIS A 42 -6.50 -11.92 -15.55
C HIS A 42 -5.32 -12.33 -14.66
N ALA A 43 -5.54 -13.24 -13.71
CA ALA A 43 -4.53 -13.75 -12.78
C ALA A 43 -4.07 -15.18 -13.13
N LEU A 44 -4.59 -15.78 -14.20
CA LEU A 44 -4.12 -17.05 -14.72
C LEU A 44 -2.94 -16.83 -15.66
N ASP A 45 -1.95 -17.72 -15.57
CA ASP A 45 -0.95 -17.80 -16.63
C ASP A 45 -1.62 -18.34 -17.91
N VAL A 46 -1.09 -17.98 -19.09
CA VAL A 46 -1.67 -18.35 -20.40
C VAL A 46 -1.80 -19.87 -20.58
N THR A 47 -1.05 -20.63 -19.78
CA THR A 47 -1.03 -22.11 -19.78
C THR A 47 -2.01 -22.75 -18.79
N GLU A 48 -2.65 -21.98 -17.91
CA GLU A 48 -3.52 -22.50 -16.86
C GLU A 48 -4.97 -22.62 -17.32
N SER A 49 -5.60 -23.75 -16.96
CA SER A 49 -7.05 -23.95 -17.20
C SER A 49 -7.87 -23.08 -16.24
N PRO A 50 -8.86 -22.31 -16.74
CA PRO A 50 -9.67 -21.39 -15.95
C PRO A 50 -10.66 -22.08 -15.00
N ASP A 51 -10.83 -23.40 -15.10
CA ASP A 51 -11.85 -24.13 -14.35
C ASP A 51 -11.38 -24.72 -13.04
N ARG A 52 -10.11 -24.52 -12.67
CA ARG A 52 -9.55 -25.10 -11.44
C ARG A 52 -9.64 -24.13 -10.27
N GLU A 53 -10.23 -24.59 -9.17
CA GLU A 53 -10.07 -23.93 -7.88
C GLU A 53 -8.63 -24.12 -7.38
N LYS A 54 -7.99 -23.03 -6.95
CA LYS A 54 -6.67 -23.06 -6.32
C LYS A 54 -6.59 -22.06 -5.19
N MET A 55 -5.61 -22.27 -4.31
CA MET A 55 -5.29 -21.32 -3.25
C MET A 55 -4.52 -20.14 -3.85
N TYR A 56 -4.99 -18.92 -3.64
CA TYR A 56 -4.29 -17.72 -4.08
C TYR A 56 -4.52 -16.54 -3.12
N TRP A 57 -3.59 -15.59 -3.13
CA TRP A 57 -3.73 -14.34 -2.41
C TRP A 57 -4.60 -13.38 -3.21
N ARG A 58 -5.72 -13.00 -2.62
CA ARG A 58 -6.69 -12.09 -3.19
C ARG A 58 -6.58 -10.74 -2.49
N GLU A 59 -6.25 -9.69 -3.24
CA GLU A 59 -6.19 -8.32 -2.73
C GLU A 59 -7.59 -7.86 -2.31
N LEU A 60 -7.70 -7.23 -1.14
CA LEU A 60 -8.94 -6.70 -0.59
C LEU A 60 -8.92 -5.18 -0.48
N TYR A 61 -7.79 -4.63 -0.03
CA TYR A 61 -7.59 -3.20 0.19
C TYR A 61 -6.15 -2.82 -0.14
N ARG A 62 -5.96 -1.56 -0.52
CA ARG A 62 -4.64 -0.95 -0.65
C ARG A 62 -4.60 0.46 -0.11
N TRP A 63 -3.40 0.93 0.20
CA TRP A 63 -3.13 2.28 0.67
C TRP A 63 -1.95 2.91 -0.07
N VAL A 64 -2.21 4.07 -0.67
CA VAL A 64 -1.22 5.08 -1.03
C VAL A 64 -1.63 6.35 -0.28
N GLU A 65 -1.29 6.39 1.00
CA GLU A 65 -1.77 7.38 1.99
C GLU A 65 -3.28 7.34 2.33
N ILE A 66 -4.14 6.99 1.36
CA ILE A 66 -5.60 6.90 1.45
C ILE A 66 -6.02 5.48 1.06
N GLU A 67 -7.13 4.98 1.63
CA GLU A 67 -7.63 3.62 1.44
C GLU A 67 -8.45 3.48 0.16
N GLU A 68 -8.24 2.39 -0.56
CA GLU A 68 -9.12 1.93 -1.64
C GLU A 68 -9.47 0.46 -1.38
N MET A 69 -10.76 0.11 -1.46
CA MET A 69 -11.25 -1.26 -1.35
C MET A 69 -11.43 -1.86 -2.74
N TYR A 70 -10.99 -3.09 -2.96
CA TYR A 70 -11.22 -3.78 -4.22
C TYR A 70 -12.58 -4.50 -4.21
N ASP A 71 -13.45 -4.14 -5.14
CA ASP A 71 -14.73 -4.83 -5.35
C ASP A 71 -14.56 -5.94 -6.39
N HIS A 72 -14.52 -7.18 -5.92
CA HIS A 72 -14.38 -8.36 -6.78
C HIS A 72 -15.59 -8.66 -7.67
N VAL A 73 -16.76 -8.05 -7.39
CA VAL A 73 -17.96 -8.24 -8.21
C VAL A 73 -17.83 -7.47 -9.52
N ILE A 74 -17.32 -6.24 -9.46
CA ILE A 74 -17.13 -5.36 -10.63
C ILE A 74 -15.69 -5.32 -11.15
N GLY A 75 -14.72 -5.76 -10.36
CA GLY A 75 -13.30 -5.79 -10.71
C GLY A 75 -12.59 -4.44 -10.60
N GLU A 76 -13.12 -3.51 -9.81
CA GLU A 76 -12.64 -2.13 -9.69
C GLU A 76 -12.36 -1.76 -8.23
N PHE A 77 -11.50 -0.75 -8.04
CA PHE A 77 -11.26 -0.15 -6.73
C PHE A 77 -12.31 0.93 -6.44
N SER A 78 -12.74 1.00 -5.18
CA SER A 78 -13.55 2.12 -4.70
C SER A 78 -12.77 3.43 -4.83
N PRO A 79 -13.47 4.58 -4.89
CA PRO A 79 -12.81 5.87 -4.72
C PRO A 79 -11.97 5.91 -3.43
N PRO A 80 -10.87 6.70 -3.40
CA PRO A 80 -10.04 6.81 -2.21
C PRO A 80 -10.80 7.41 -1.02
N GLU A 81 -10.77 6.74 0.12
CA GLU A 81 -11.42 7.18 1.36
C GLU A 81 -10.48 7.19 2.57
N ILE A 82 -10.76 8.07 3.53
CA ILE A 82 -10.02 8.10 4.80
C ILE A 82 -10.34 6.81 5.57
N THR A 83 -9.32 6.02 5.89
CA THR A 83 -9.43 4.80 6.70
C THR A 83 -10.19 5.04 8.00
N ARG A 84 -11.21 4.21 8.24
CA ARG A 84 -11.96 4.17 9.49
C ARG A 84 -11.66 2.89 10.23
N LEU A 85 -10.87 2.98 11.30
CA LEU A 85 -10.50 1.81 12.10
C LEU A 85 -11.49 1.59 13.25
N ASP A 86 -12.00 0.36 13.38
CA ASP A 86 -12.77 -0.04 14.55
C ASP A 86 -11.85 -0.17 15.77
N TYR A 87 -12.20 0.53 16.86
CA TYR A 87 -11.53 0.44 18.15
C TYR A 87 -11.36 -1.01 18.63
N ARG A 88 -12.36 -1.88 18.44
CA ARG A 88 -12.27 -3.29 18.87
C ARG A 88 -11.20 -4.05 18.08
N ALA A 89 -11.11 -3.80 16.78
CA ALA A 89 -10.10 -4.38 15.92
C ALA A 89 -8.69 -3.93 16.34
N ILE A 90 -8.50 -2.63 16.63
CA ILE A 90 -7.23 -2.09 17.13
C ILE A 90 -6.81 -2.79 18.43
N ARG A 91 -7.73 -2.96 19.38
CA ARG A 91 -7.42 -3.59 20.68
C ARG A 91 -7.03 -5.06 20.52
N LYS A 92 -7.72 -5.80 19.63
CA LYS A 92 -7.37 -7.18 19.30
C LYS A 92 -5.99 -7.27 18.67
N PHE A 93 -5.69 -6.40 17.71
CA PHE A 93 -4.38 -6.34 17.06
C PHE A 93 -3.24 -6.05 18.06
N GLN A 94 -3.44 -5.08 18.95
CA GLN A 94 -2.48 -4.76 20.01
C GLN A 94 -2.20 -5.96 20.94
N ALA A 95 -3.24 -6.72 21.29
CA ALA A 95 -3.07 -7.93 22.11
C ALA A 95 -2.25 -8.99 21.39
N GLN A 96 -2.48 -9.19 20.08
CA GLN A 96 -1.73 -10.15 19.26
C GLN A 96 -0.27 -9.75 19.08
N LEU A 97 0.03 -8.46 18.88
CA LEU A 97 1.41 -7.99 18.76
C LEU A 97 2.26 -8.32 19.99
N LYS A 98 1.69 -8.17 21.19
CA LYS A 98 2.40 -8.47 22.45
C LYS A 98 2.76 -9.96 22.61
N GLN A 99 2.06 -10.84 21.90
CA GLN A 99 2.24 -12.29 22.01
C GLN A 99 3.18 -12.85 20.94
N LYS A 100 3.57 -12.04 19.93
CA LYS A 100 4.29 -12.52 18.74
C LYS A 100 5.75 -12.08 18.73
N VAL A 101 6.60 -12.93 18.15
CA VAL A 101 8.02 -12.62 17.90
C VAL A 101 8.12 -11.71 16.68
N ILE A 102 8.55 -10.46 16.89
CA ILE A 102 8.83 -9.51 15.82
C ILE A 102 10.27 -9.73 15.35
N ARG A 103 10.46 -10.11 14.08
CA ARG A 103 11.79 -10.18 13.45
C ARG A 103 12.04 -8.90 12.65
N LEU A 104 13.01 -8.10 13.07
CA LEU A 104 13.48 -6.94 12.32
C LEU A 104 14.70 -7.38 11.48
N SER A 105 14.56 -7.37 10.16
CA SER A 105 15.65 -7.61 9.20
C SER A 105 15.93 -6.32 8.43
N THR A 106 17.20 -5.96 8.26
CA THR A 106 17.66 -4.72 7.61
C THR A 106 17.63 -4.76 6.07
N ARG A 107 17.06 -5.80 5.46
CA ARG A 107 16.86 -5.87 4.00
C ARG A 107 15.40 -5.57 3.67
N SER A 108 15.20 -4.41 3.06
CA SER A 108 13.92 -3.76 2.76
C SER A 108 12.96 -4.61 1.92
N VAL A 109 12.15 -5.45 2.58
CA VAL A 109 10.74 -5.77 2.27
C VAL A 109 10.13 -6.28 3.58
N SER A 110 9.35 -5.45 4.26
CA SER A 110 8.71 -5.84 5.53
C SER A 110 7.37 -6.50 5.24
N LEU A 111 7.36 -7.82 5.00
CA LEU A 111 6.13 -8.60 5.02
C LEU A 111 5.74 -8.87 6.48
N ILE A 112 4.74 -8.16 7.01
CA ILE A 112 4.22 -8.44 8.35
C ILE A 112 3.16 -9.55 8.22
N GLN A 113 3.56 -10.79 8.50
CA GLN A 113 2.62 -11.92 8.61
C GLN A 113 2.02 -11.99 10.01
N ILE A 114 0.70 -11.79 10.12
CA ILE A 114 -0.05 -11.91 11.37
C ILE A 114 -0.81 -13.24 11.32
N PHE A 115 -0.26 -14.31 11.91
CA PHE A 115 -0.94 -15.62 12.08
C PHE A 115 -2.01 -15.65 13.18
#